data_AF-A0A931M8P2-F1
#
_entry.id   AF-A0A931M8P2-F1
#
_cell.length_a   1.000
_cell.length_b   1.000
_cell.length_c   1.000
_cell.angle_alpha   90.00
_cell.angle_beta   90.00
_cell.angle_gamma   90.00
#
_symmetry.space_group_name_H-M   'P 1'
#
loop_
_entity.id
_entity.type
_entity.pdbx_description
1 polymer ?
#
loop_
_entity_poly.entity_id
_entity_poly.type
_entity_poly.pdbx_seq_one_letter_code
_entity_poly.pdbx_strand_id
1 'polypeptide(L)'
;MKKTAFLILIIAASFCFGFVTKSIIANQNKKETKKGRATGIGGIFFKCKDPKKVREWYQANLGLNTNQYGAVFEWYQGADSTKKGFSQWSPFKETTKYFEP
;
A
#
# COMPACT_ATOMS: atom_id res chain seq x y z
N MET A 1 -5.87 -52.88 30.43
CA MET A 1 -6.54 -51.56 30.53
C MET A 1 -5.57 -50.41 30.82
N LYS A 2 -4.79 -50.44 31.92
CA LYS A 2 -3.86 -49.33 32.24
C LYS A 2 -2.68 -49.17 31.24
N LYS A 3 -2.08 -50.29 30.80
CA LYS A 3 -0.97 -50.29 29.82
C LYS A 3 -1.39 -49.83 28.41
N THR A 4 -2.59 -50.24 27.98
CA THR A 4 -3.18 -49.84 26.69
C THR A 4 -3.56 -48.36 26.68
N ALA A 5 -4.09 -47.83 27.79
CA ALA A 5 -4.34 -46.40 27.93
C ALA A 5 -3.04 -45.58 27.88
N PHE A 6 -1.96 -46.06 28.51
CA PHE A 6 -0.65 -45.41 28.47
C PHE A 6 -0.06 -45.38 27.05
N LEU A 7 -0.21 -46.47 26.29
CA LEU A 7 0.25 -46.54 24.90
C LEU A 7 -0.50 -45.56 23.99
N ILE A 8 -1.82 -45.46 24.14
CA ILE A 8 -2.65 -44.50 23.38
C ILE A 8 -2.26 -43.06 23.73
N LEU A 9 -1.97 -42.77 25.00
CA LEU A 9 -1.54 -41.45 25.45
C LEU A 9 -0.19 -41.05 24.83
N ILE A 10 0.75 -41.99 24.73
CA ILE A 10 2.04 -41.75 24.07
C ILE A 10 1.85 -41.47 22.58
N ILE A 11 1.02 -42.26 21.89
CA ILE A 11 0.75 -42.05 20.46
C ILE A 11 0.09 -40.68 20.22
N ALA A 12 -0.88 -40.31 21.05
CA ALA A 12 -1.54 -39.00 20.98
C ALA A 12 -0.55 -37.87 21.28
N ALA A 13 0.31 -38.01 22.28
CA ALA A 13 1.34 -37.03 22.61
C ALA A 13 2.35 -36.85 21.46
N SER A 14 2.81 -37.94 20.83
CA SER A 14 3.71 -37.88 19.66
C SER A 14 3.05 -37.21 18.46
N PHE A 15 1.77 -37.48 18.21
CA PHE A 15 1.02 -36.81 17.13
C PHE A 15 0.87 -35.30 17.38
N CYS A 16 0.47 -34.91 18.59
CA CYS A 16 0.37 -33.51 18.99
C CYS A 16 1.73 -32.79 18.91
N PHE A 17 2.80 -33.45 19.34
CA PHE A 17 4.15 -32.89 19.27
C PHE A 17 4.58 -32.65 17.81
N GLY A 18 4.33 -33.62 16.91
CA GLY A 18 4.60 -33.45 15.48
C GLY A 18 3.78 -32.32 14.82
N PHE A 19 2.53 -32.12 15.25
CA PHE A 19 1.72 -31.01 14.77
C PHE A 19 2.24 -29.66 15.26
N VAL A 20 2.65 -29.57 16.53
CA VAL A 20 3.21 -28.35 17.13
C VAL A 20 4.54 -27.99 16.47
N THR A 21 5.46 -28.95 16.27
CA THR A 21 6.74 -28.70 15.60
C THR A 21 6.54 -28.24 14.15
N LYS A 22 5.62 -28.87 13.40
CA LYS A 22 5.26 -28.42 12.05
C LYS A 22 4.67 -27.01 12.03
N SER A 23 3.79 -26.67 12.99
CA SER A 23 3.19 -25.34 13.10
C SER A 23 4.23 -24.26 13.43
N ILE A 24 5.17 -24.55 14.32
CA ILE A 24 6.27 -23.64 14.66
C ILE A 24 7.19 -23.44 13.45
N ILE A 25 7.62 -24.52 12.78
CA ILE A 25 8.51 -24.44 11.61
C ILE A 25 7.83 -23.74 10.43
N ALA A 26 6.54 -23.97 10.22
CA ALA A 26 5.76 -23.27 9.19
C ALA A 26 5.61 -21.78 9.48
N ASN A 27 5.39 -21.40 10.74
CA ASN A 27 5.31 -19.99 11.14
C ASN A 27 6.68 -19.27 11.12
N GLN A 28 7.78 -19.97 11.41
CA GLN A 28 9.14 -19.44 11.27
C GLN A 28 9.49 -19.13 9.81
N ASN A 29 9.05 -19.96 8.85
CA ASN A 29 9.19 -19.69 7.42
C ASN A 29 8.27 -18.58 6.89
N LYS A 30 7.23 -18.21 7.65
CA LYS A 30 6.33 -17.08 7.36
C LYS A 30 6.86 -15.75 7.90
N LYS A 31 8.16 -15.64 8.13
CA LYS A 31 8.83 -14.34 8.23
C LYS A 31 9.14 -13.85 6.80
N GLU A 32 8.09 -13.76 5.97
CA GLU A 32 8.18 -13.06 4.69
C GLU A 32 8.64 -11.63 4.98
N THR A 33 9.70 -11.19 4.30
CA THR A 33 9.95 -9.76 4.13
C THR A 33 8.68 -9.17 3.54
N LYS A 34 7.88 -8.49 4.37
CA LYS A 34 6.64 -7.84 3.94
C LYS A 34 7.05 -6.73 2.99
N LYS A 35 7.21 -7.09 1.71
CA LYS A 35 7.60 -6.18 0.64
C LYS A 35 6.54 -5.09 0.62
N GLY A 36 6.97 -3.84 0.76
CA GLY A 36 6.05 -2.70 0.70
C GLY A 36 5.19 -2.81 -0.55
N ARG A 37 3.88 -2.63 -0.41
CA ARG A 37 2.94 -2.62 -1.53
C ARG A 37 2.50 -1.19 -1.80
N ALA A 38 2.25 -0.86 -3.07
CA ALA A 38 1.64 0.40 -3.43
C ALA A 38 0.23 0.48 -2.80
N THR A 39 -0.06 1.59 -2.14
CA THR A 39 -1.35 1.86 -1.50
C THR A 39 -2.21 2.83 -2.31
N GLY A 40 -1.64 3.50 -3.31
CA GLY A 40 -2.31 4.50 -4.13
C GLY A 40 -1.38 5.20 -5.12
N ILE A 41 -1.94 6.17 -5.85
CA ILE A 41 -1.21 7.06 -6.74
C ILE A 41 -0.90 8.36 -5.98
N GLY A 42 0.38 8.67 -5.79
CA GLY A 42 0.79 9.89 -5.07
C GLY A 42 0.50 11.18 -5.86
N GLY A 43 0.55 11.13 -7.19
CA GLY A 43 0.21 12.26 -8.03
C GLY A 43 0.62 12.13 -9.49
N ILE A 44 0.19 13.10 -10.30
CA ILE A 44 0.55 13.30 -11.70
C ILE A 44 1.30 14.62 -11.80
N PHE A 45 2.55 14.53 -12.25
CA PHE A 45 3.46 15.65 -12.39
C PHE A 45 3.93 15.69 -13.84
N PHE A 46 3.84 16.85 -14.49
CA PHE A 46 4.14 16.94 -15.91
C PHE A 46 4.68 18.31 -16.29
N LYS A 47 5.44 18.36 -17.39
CA LYS A 47 6.02 19.58 -17.95
C LYS A 47 5.05 20.21 -18.97
N CYS A 48 5.01 21.53 -19.01
CA CYS A 48 4.26 22.31 -19.99
C CYS A 48 4.89 23.70 -20.20
N LYS A 49 4.52 24.37 -21.30
CA LYS A 49 5.03 25.71 -21.66
C LYS A 49 4.65 26.78 -20.64
N ASP A 50 3.38 26.79 -20.21
CA ASP A 50 2.85 27.79 -19.28
C ASP A 50 2.00 27.13 -18.18
N PRO A 51 2.62 26.81 -17.03
CA PRO A 51 1.92 26.19 -15.90
C PRO A 51 0.78 27.02 -15.34
N LYS A 52 0.82 28.34 -15.48
CA LYS A 52 -0.24 29.23 -14.98
C LYS A 52 -1.47 29.09 -15.85
N LYS A 53 -1.31 29.20 -17.18
CA LYS A 53 -2.42 29.03 -18.13
C LYS A 53 -3.05 27.64 -18.06
N VAL A 54 -2.23 26.60 -17.87
CA VAL A 54 -2.74 25.23 -17.70
C VAL A 54 -3.61 25.15 -16.44
N ARG A 55 -3.15 25.67 -15.29
CA ARG A 55 -3.96 25.69 -14.06
C ARG A 55 -5.26 26.47 -14.24
N GLU A 56 -5.19 27.67 -14.82
CA GLU A 56 -6.36 28.51 -15.10
C GLU A 56 -7.37 27.82 -16.01
N TRP A 57 -6.91 27.15 -17.06
CA TRP A 57 -7.78 26.39 -17.96
C TRP A 57 -8.47 25.24 -17.25
N TYR A 58 -7.74 24.44 -16.46
CA TYR A 58 -8.32 23.32 -15.72
C TYR A 58 -9.29 23.80 -14.62
N GLN A 59 -9.02 24.93 -13.97
CA GLN A 59 -9.94 25.53 -13.04
C GLN A 59 -11.23 26.01 -13.74
N ALA A 60 -11.10 26.71 -14.86
CA ALA A 60 -12.25 27.29 -15.57
C ALA A 60 -13.13 26.24 -16.27
N ASN A 61 -12.52 25.19 -16.84
CA ASN A 61 -13.24 24.23 -17.68
C ASN A 61 -13.61 22.93 -16.95
N LEU A 62 -12.83 22.54 -15.95
CA LEU A 62 -13.03 21.29 -15.21
C LEU A 62 -13.30 21.51 -13.72
N GLY A 63 -13.26 22.75 -13.24
CA GLY A 63 -13.56 23.08 -11.85
C GLY A 63 -12.51 22.60 -10.86
N LEU A 64 -11.27 22.32 -11.30
CA LEU A 64 -10.21 21.93 -10.37
C LEU A 64 -9.95 23.07 -9.39
N ASN A 65 -9.91 22.75 -8.10
CA ASN A 65 -9.48 23.68 -7.06
C ASN A 65 -7.95 23.82 -7.13
N THR A 66 -7.48 24.72 -8.00
CA THR A 66 -6.05 24.92 -8.24
C THR A 66 -5.46 26.03 -7.36
N ASN A 67 -4.20 25.85 -6.96
CA ASN A 67 -3.37 26.86 -6.31
C ASN A 67 -2.06 27.03 -7.11
N GLN A 68 -1.06 27.73 -6.54
CA GLN A 68 0.24 27.94 -7.19
C GLN A 68 1.01 26.65 -7.52
N TYR A 69 0.69 25.54 -6.84
CA TYR A 69 1.32 24.22 -6.97
C TYR A 69 0.48 23.21 -7.76
N GLY A 70 -0.71 23.57 -8.26
CA GLY A 70 -1.63 22.66 -8.96
C GLY A 70 -2.87 22.35 -8.13
N ALA A 71 -3.36 21.11 -8.12
CA ALA A 71 -4.56 20.70 -7.39
C ALA A 71 -4.32 19.43 -6.55
N VAL A 72 -4.98 19.34 -5.40
CA VAL A 72 -4.93 18.16 -4.52
C VAL A 72 -6.28 17.46 -4.56
N PHE A 73 -6.26 16.17 -4.84
CA PHE A 73 -7.44 15.30 -4.83
C PHE A 73 -7.44 14.44 -3.58
N GLU A 74 -8.45 14.60 -2.73
CA GLU A 74 -8.69 13.71 -1.59
C GLU A 74 -9.53 12.50 -2.02
N TRP A 75 -9.16 11.31 -1.56
CA TRP A 75 -9.88 10.07 -1.84
C TRP A 75 -9.73 9.09 -0.67
N TYR A 76 -10.43 7.94 -0.71
CA TYR A 76 -10.38 6.92 0.34
C TYR A 76 -9.66 5.66 -0.13
N GLN A 77 -8.82 5.09 0.73
CA GLN A 77 -7.93 3.98 0.39
C GLN A 77 -8.69 2.65 0.19
N GLY A 78 -9.07 2.35 -1.05
CA GLY A 78 -9.55 1.02 -1.46
C GLY A 78 -10.67 0.48 -0.55
N ALA A 79 -10.49 -0.73 -0.02
CA ALA A 79 -11.47 -1.39 0.84
C ALA A 79 -11.61 -0.76 2.25
N ASP A 80 -10.71 0.13 2.64
CA ASP A 80 -10.74 0.80 3.95
C ASP A 80 -11.15 2.26 3.76
N SER A 81 -12.46 2.50 3.82
CA SER A 81 -13.06 3.84 3.70
C SER A 81 -12.77 4.76 4.90
N THR A 82 -12.05 4.29 5.92
CA THR A 82 -11.65 5.13 7.06
C THR A 82 -10.35 5.88 6.83
N LYS A 83 -9.56 5.46 5.83
CA LYS A 83 -8.25 6.05 5.53
C LYS A 83 -8.32 6.93 4.30
N LYS A 84 -7.90 8.19 4.45
CA LYS A 84 -7.75 9.12 3.33
C LYS A 84 -6.44 8.87 2.58
N GLY A 85 -6.48 9.04 1.27
CA GLY A 85 -5.36 9.18 0.36
C GLY A 85 -5.42 10.55 -0.32
N PHE A 86 -4.28 10.99 -0.82
CA PHE A 86 -4.16 12.27 -1.52
C PHE A 86 -3.39 12.05 -2.81
N SER A 87 -3.85 12.67 -3.90
CA SER A 87 -3.15 12.69 -5.18
C SER A 87 -2.90 14.12 -5.61
N GLN A 88 -1.63 14.46 -5.82
CA GLN A 88 -1.24 15.77 -6.33
C GLN A 88 -1.35 15.78 -7.86
N TRP A 89 -1.93 16.82 -8.44
CA TRP A 89 -1.79 17.13 -9.86
C TRP A 89 -1.01 18.42 -9.99
N SER A 90 0.11 18.42 -10.71
CA SER A 90 1.00 19.59 -10.73
C SER A 90 1.68 19.79 -12.10
N PRO A 91 1.36 20.89 -12.80
CA PRO A 91 2.08 21.31 -14.00
C PRO A 91 3.36 22.07 -13.62
N PHE A 92 4.45 21.73 -14.29
CA PHE A 92 5.75 22.38 -14.17
C PHE A 92 6.15 23.04 -15.47
N LYS A 93 7.03 24.04 -15.37
CA LYS A 93 7.62 24.67 -16.56
C LYS A 93 8.46 23.65 -17.32
N GLU A 94 8.40 23.67 -18.65
CA GLU A 94 9.14 22.72 -19.51
C GLU A 94 10.66 22.71 -19.24
N THR A 95 11.20 23.86 -18.85
CA THR A 95 12.61 24.05 -18.51
C THR A 95 12.96 23.67 -17.06
N THR A 96 12.03 23.09 -16.29
CA THR A 96 12.32 22.72 -14.89
C THR A 96 13.35 21.59 -14.82
N LYS A 97 14.20 21.67 -13.79
CA LYS A 97 15.14 20.63 -13.38
C LYS A 97 14.58 19.68 -12.31
N TYR A 98 13.34 19.93 -11.85
CA TYR A 98 12.73 19.18 -10.75
C TYR A 98 12.66 17.65 -10.97
N PHE A 99 12.65 17.20 -12.22
CA PHE A 99 12.59 15.78 -12.58
C PHE A 99 13.96 15.16 -12.94
N GLU A 100 15.05 15.91 -12.78
CA GLU A 100 16.40 15.38 -13.01
C GLU A 100 16.75 14.37 -11.89
N PRO A 101 17.48 13.29 -12.21
CA PRO A 101 17.85 12.24 -11.26
C PRO A 101 18.83 12.70 -10.18
#